data_AF-A0A7X8J0J3-F1
#
_entry.id   AF-A0A7X8J0J3-F1
#
_cell.length_a   1.000
_cell.length_b   1.000
_cell.length_c   1.000
_cell.angle_alpha   90.00
_cell.angle_beta   90.00
_cell.angle_gamma   90.00
#
_symmetry.space_group_name_H-M   'P 1'
#
loop_
_entity.id
_entity.type
_entity.pdbx_description
1 polymer ?
#
loop_
_entity_poly.entity_id
_entity_poly.type
_entity_poly.pdbx_seq_one_letter_code
_entity_poly.pdbx_strand_id
1 'polypeptide(L)'
;MRIEKINDNKIRIFVTFDDLEERDIDLSSFNYNCPETQELFWDLMEQAELELGFETHESQLCIEAVTDVEQGFVITITKVEDDGDFESIQKFIKNRYRRNDLKIKKKTNSICSTVMIYNMDSFDDVCALCDRLKHLYIGDSSVYQCEGSYYLVLKRMDDVERNPAKIESILSEYGDRVLNVLFFEGYLNEYGSLIIGDSAIDVLADMI
;
A
#
# COMPACT_ATOMS: atom_id res chain seq x y z
N MET A 1 30.17 1.14 -13.25
CA MET A 1 29.20 0.02 -13.41
C MET A 1 29.87 -1.21 -14.00
N ARG A 2 29.40 -2.43 -13.65
CA ARG A 2 29.88 -3.71 -14.21
C ARG A 2 28.71 -4.58 -14.65
N ILE A 3 28.73 -5.11 -15.87
CA ILE A 3 27.70 -6.03 -16.39
C ILE A 3 28.27 -7.46 -16.41
N GLU A 4 27.45 -8.44 -16.04
CA GLU A 4 27.79 -9.85 -15.99
C GLU A 4 26.66 -10.69 -16.62
N LYS A 5 27.01 -11.54 -17.59
CA LYS A 5 26.05 -12.48 -18.19
C LYS A 5 25.92 -13.71 -17.30
N ILE A 6 24.73 -13.96 -16.77
CA ILE A 6 24.44 -15.17 -16.00
C ILE A 6 24.06 -16.32 -16.94
N ASN A 7 23.17 -16.05 -17.90
CA ASN A 7 22.79 -16.97 -18.96
C ASN A 7 22.33 -16.19 -20.21
N ASP A 8 21.92 -16.88 -21.26
CA ASP A 8 21.45 -16.23 -22.51
C ASP A 8 20.18 -15.40 -22.31
N ASN A 9 19.43 -15.67 -21.24
CA ASN A 9 18.17 -15.00 -20.89
C ASN A 9 18.27 -14.14 -19.63
N LYS A 10 19.46 -13.90 -19.08
CA LYS A 10 19.62 -13.28 -17.77
C LYS A 10 20.99 -12.62 -17.65
N ILE A 11 20.96 -11.33 -17.39
CA ILE A 11 22.14 -10.53 -17.09
C ILE A 11 22.00 -9.92 -15.70
N ARG A 12 23.14 -9.67 -15.06
CA ARG A 12 23.24 -9.00 -13.77
C ARG A 12 24.21 -7.86 -13.87
N ILE A 13 23.84 -6.74 -13.27
CA ILE A 13 24.53 -5.48 -13.39
C ILE A 13 24.78 -4.99 -11.97
N PHE A 14 26.04 -4.65 -11.71
CA PHE A 14 26.50 -4.11 -10.45
C PHE A 14 26.75 -2.62 -10.64
N VAL A 15 26.01 -1.82 -9.89
CA VAL A 15 26.11 -0.37 -9.85
C VAL A 15 26.68 -0.01 -8.47
N THR A 16 27.79 0.73 -8.45
CA THR A 16 28.38 1.18 -7.20
C THR A 16 27.61 2.39 -6.65
N PHE A 17 27.84 2.73 -5.38
CA PHE A 17 27.23 3.93 -4.79
C PHE A 17 27.72 5.22 -5.47
N ASP A 18 29.00 5.26 -5.88
CA ASP A 18 29.56 6.40 -6.62
C ASP A 18 28.85 6.60 -7.98
N ASP A 19 28.53 5.52 -8.70
CA ASP A 19 27.81 5.56 -9.98
C ASP A 19 26.36 6.07 -9.82
N LEU A 20 25.72 5.79 -8.67
CA LEU A 20 24.36 6.27 -8.34
C LEU A 20 24.35 7.76 -8.00
N GLU A 21 25.37 8.22 -7.26
CA GLU A 21 25.52 9.62 -6.88
C GLU A 21 25.81 10.52 -8.09
N GLU A 22 26.63 10.07 -9.05
CA GLU A 22 26.90 10.81 -10.30
C GLU A 22 25.66 10.99 -11.18
N ARG A 23 24.64 10.13 -11.03
CA ARG A 23 23.42 10.16 -11.85
C ARG A 23 22.18 10.68 -11.12
N ASP A 24 22.31 11.13 -9.87
CA ASP A 24 21.20 11.65 -9.04
C ASP A 24 20.03 10.65 -8.92
N ILE A 25 20.37 9.35 -8.83
CA ILE A 25 19.37 8.27 -8.74
C ILE A 25 19.24 7.85 -7.28
N ASP A 26 18.16 8.31 -6.64
CA ASP A 26 17.79 7.85 -5.31
C ASP A 26 17.37 6.38 -5.32
N LEU A 27 17.93 5.61 -4.38
CA LEU A 27 17.56 4.19 -4.16
C LEU A 27 16.06 4.01 -3.87
N SER A 28 15.41 5.02 -3.29
CA SER A 28 13.97 5.04 -3.06
C SER A 28 13.13 5.45 -4.27
N SER A 29 13.75 6.07 -5.28
CA SER A 29 13.08 6.56 -6.50
C SER A 29 13.25 5.64 -7.71
N PHE A 30 14.04 4.56 -7.57
CA PHE A 30 14.26 3.56 -8.61
C PHE A 30 12.96 2.85 -8.98
N ASN A 31 12.23 3.45 -9.91
CA ASN A 31 10.93 3.04 -10.39
C ASN A 31 10.96 3.13 -11.91
N TYR A 32 10.40 2.12 -12.58
CA TYR A 32 10.33 2.07 -14.05
C TYR A 32 9.66 3.31 -14.67
N ASN A 33 8.85 4.04 -13.89
CA ASN A 33 8.16 5.25 -14.34
C ASN A 33 9.02 6.54 -14.22
N CYS A 34 10.23 6.45 -13.68
CA CYS A 34 11.16 7.58 -13.59
C CYS A 34 11.96 7.67 -14.89
N PRO A 35 11.93 8.80 -15.62
CA PRO A 35 12.64 8.94 -16.89
C PRO A 35 14.16 8.72 -16.76
N GLU A 36 14.77 9.14 -15.65
CA GLU A 36 16.18 8.97 -15.33
C GLU A 36 16.56 7.48 -15.21
N THR A 37 15.67 6.68 -14.64
CA THR A 37 15.84 5.22 -14.53
C THR A 37 15.66 4.53 -15.89
N GLN A 38 14.79 5.05 -16.76
CA GLN A 38 14.62 4.54 -18.12
C GLN A 38 15.87 4.77 -18.97
N GLU A 39 16.46 5.98 -18.93
CA GLU A 39 17.71 6.28 -19.64
C GLU A 39 18.84 5.33 -19.22
N LEU A 40 19.00 5.09 -17.91
CA LEU A 40 19.95 4.11 -17.41
C LEU A 40 19.70 2.71 -17.99
N PHE A 41 18.45 2.26 -18.08
CA PHE A 41 18.14 0.96 -18.67
C PHE A 41 18.47 0.88 -20.16
N TRP A 42 18.25 1.95 -20.92
CA TRP A 42 18.61 1.99 -22.34
C TRP A 42 20.12 1.84 -22.52
N ASP A 43 20.91 2.59 -21.75
CA ASP A 43 22.38 2.48 -21.76
C ASP A 43 22.83 1.05 -21.44
N LEU A 44 22.23 0.44 -20.41
CA LEU A 44 22.57 -0.91 -19.97
C LEU A 44 22.19 -1.98 -21.01
N MET A 45 21.10 -1.78 -21.74
CA MET A 45 20.68 -2.70 -22.80
C MET A 45 21.52 -2.56 -24.06
N GLU A 46 21.90 -1.35 -24.44
CA GLU A 46 22.84 -1.12 -25.54
C GLU A 46 24.20 -1.75 -25.23
N GLN A 47 24.73 -1.57 -24.01
CA GLN A 47 25.97 -2.20 -23.58
C GLN A 47 25.87 -3.74 -23.56
N ALA A 48 24.77 -4.29 -23.06
CA ALA A 48 24.57 -5.74 -23.06
C ALA A 48 24.41 -6.33 -24.48
N GLU A 49 23.82 -5.58 -25.41
CA GLU A 49 23.74 -5.98 -26.82
C GLU A 49 25.13 -6.01 -27.46
N LEU A 50 25.92 -4.94 -27.28
CA LEU A 50 27.26 -4.81 -27.84
C LEU A 50 28.29 -5.78 -27.24
N GLU A 51 28.29 -5.96 -25.92
CA GLU A 51 29.30 -6.75 -25.20
C GLU A 51 28.92 -8.23 -25.07
N LEU A 52 27.63 -8.55 -24.93
CA LEU A 52 27.16 -9.88 -24.54
C LEU A 52 26.25 -10.55 -25.58
N GLY A 53 25.94 -9.84 -26.69
CA GLY A 53 25.02 -10.31 -27.71
C GLY A 53 23.60 -10.55 -27.17
N PHE A 54 23.21 -9.80 -26.13
CA PHE A 54 21.91 -9.96 -25.48
C PHE A 54 20.83 -9.24 -26.29
N GLU A 55 20.27 -9.94 -27.29
CA GLU A 55 19.21 -9.39 -28.14
C GLU A 55 17.87 -9.31 -27.40
N THR A 56 17.34 -8.09 -27.24
CA THR A 56 16.08 -7.81 -26.53
C THR A 56 14.93 -7.38 -27.43
N HIS A 57 15.16 -7.27 -28.74
CA HIS A 57 14.33 -6.52 -29.69
C HIS A 57 12.83 -6.87 -29.70
N GLU A 58 12.40 -8.05 -29.25
CA GLU A 58 10.98 -8.43 -29.23
C GLU A 58 10.55 -9.26 -27.99
N SER A 59 11.28 -9.17 -26.87
CA SER A 59 11.03 -10.04 -25.70
C SER A 59 10.61 -9.26 -24.45
N GLN A 60 9.70 -9.82 -23.66
CA GLN A 60 9.33 -9.19 -22.39
C GLN A 60 10.49 -9.33 -21.41
N LEU A 61 10.92 -8.21 -20.83
CA LEU A 61 12.00 -8.18 -19.84
C LEU A 61 11.41 -8.01 -18.45
N CYS A 62 11.88 -8.84 -17.52
CA CYS A 62 11.66 -8.69 -16.08
C CYS A 62 12.90 -8.07 -15.46
N ILE A 63 12.72 -6.96 -14.75
CA ILE A 63 13.80 -6.23 -14.10
C ILE A 63 13.59 -6.31 -12.59
N GLU A 64 14.61 -6.78 -11.88
CA GLU A 64 14.65 -6.88 -10.43
C GLU A 64 15.84 -6.06 -9.92
N ALA A 65 15.61 -5.16 -8.98
CA ALA A 65 16.66 -4.37 -8.36
C ALA A 65 16.73 -4.71 -6.87
N VAL A 66 17.94 -5.04 -6.39
CA VAL A 66 18.20 -5.41 -5.00
C VAL A 66 19.42 -4.61 -4.52
N THR A 67 19.33 -4.11 -3.29
CA THR A 67 20.46 -3.49 -2.61
C THR A 67 21.29 -4.57 -1.90
N ASP A 68 22.60 -4.55 -2.12
CA ASP A 68 23.58 -5.40 -1.46
C ASP A 68 24.53 -4.52 -0.62
N VAL A 69 24.72 -4.88 0.65
CA VAL A 69 25.56 -4.14 1.59
C VAL A 69 27.05 -4.20 1.25
N GLU A 70 27.51 -5.24 0.53
CA GLU A 70 28.91 -5.39 0.14
C GLU A 70 29.21 -4.91 -1.28
N GLN A 71 28.22 -4.97 -2.18
CA GLN A 71 28.40 -4.77 -3.62
C GLN A 71 27.61 -3.58 -4.18
N GLY A 72 26.84 -2.89 -3.33
CA GLY A 72 26.09 -1.69 -3.70
C GLY A 72 24.69 -2.01 -4.22
N PHE A 73 24.43 -1.72 -5.49
CA PHE A 73 23.12 -1.88 -6.10
C PHE A 73 23.20 -2.89 -7.25
N VAL A 74 22.38 -3.94 -7.18
CA VAL A 74 22.42 -5.04 -8.13
C VAL A 74 21.12 -5.09 -8.90
N ILE A 75 21.21 -4.87 -10.22
CA ILE A 75 20.08 -4.98 -11.15
C ILE A 75 20.19 -6.33 -11.86
N THR A 76 19.12 -7.10 -11.84
CA THR A 76 19.00 -8.37 -12.56
C THR A 76 17.93 -8.22 -13.64
N ILE A 77 18.31 -8.45 -14.89
CA ILE A 77 17.39 -8.38 -16.04
C ILE A 77 17.23 -9.80 -16.59
N THR A 78 15.98 -10.26 -16.67
CA THR A 78 15.62 -11.59 -17.18
C THR A 78 14.73 -11.44 -18.41
N LYS A 79 15.13 -12.06 -19.52
CA LYS A 79 14.33 -12.23 -20.73
C LYS A 79 13.31 -13.34 -20.50
N VAL A 80 12.04 -12.99 -20.54
CA VAL A 80 10.92 -13.95 -20.47
C VAL A 80 10.70 -14.50 -21.88
N GLU A 81 10.90 -15.79 -22.03
CA GLU A 81 10.52 -16.51 -23.24
C GLU A 81 9.00 -16.70 -23.27
N ASP A 82 8.40 -16.46 -24.44
CA ASP A 82 6.97 -16.55 -24.65
C ASP A 82 6.57 -18.02 -24.80
N ASP A 83 6.46 -18.75 -23.68
CA ASP A 83 5.64 -19.95 -23.64
C ASP A 83 4.19 -19.48 -23.82
N GLY A 84 3.62 -19.70 -25.02
CA GLY A 84 2.42 -19.06 -25.59
C GLY A 84 1.11 -19.06 -24.78
N ASP A 85 1.12 -19.46 -23.50
CA ASP A 85 0.04 -19.24 -22.54
C ASP A 85 -0.02 -17.78 -22.04
N PHE A 86 1.07 -16.99 -22.12
CA PHE A 86 1.13 -15.62 -21.59
C PHE A 86 0.45 -14.57 -22.50
N GLU A 87 0.36 -14.83 -23.81
CA GLU A 87 -0.24 -13.91 -24.79
C GLU A 87 -1.73 -13.64 -24.47
N SER A 88 -2.44 -14.64 -23.96
CA SER A 88 -3.85 -14.56 -23.55
C SER A 88 -4.07 -13.53 -22.45
N ILE A 89 -3.18 -13.51 -21.45
CA ILE A 89 -3.26 -12.62 -20.29
C ILE A 89 -2.82 -11.21 -20.69
N GLN A 90 -1.74 -11.07 -21.46
CA GLN A 90 -1.30 -9.76 -21.95
C GLN A 90 -2.33 -9.09 -22.86
N LYS A 91 -3.01 -9.84 -23.75
CA LYS A 91 -4.03 -9.28 -24.63
C LYS A 91 -5.27 -8.84 -23.85
N PHE A 92 -5.62 -9.57 -22.79
CA PHE A 92 -6.63 -9.16 -21.82
C PHE A 92 -6.24 -7.88 -21.05
N ILE A 93 -4.98 -7.77 -20.65
CA ILE A 93 -4.43 -6.60 -19.94
C ILE A 93 -4.36 -5.39 -20.89
N LYS A 94 -3.71 -5.51 -22.05
CA LYS A 94 -3.55 -4.43 -23.05
C LYS A 94 -4.90 -3.88 -23.55
N ASN A 95 -5.93 -4.73 -23.71
CA ASN A 95 -7.28 -4.25 -24.08
C ASN A 95 -7.95 -3.41 -22.97
N ARG A 96 -7.63 -3.64 -21.69
CA ARG A 96 -8.08 -2.76 -20.60
C ARG A 96 -7.34 -1.43 -20.57
N TYR A 97 -6.06 -1.40 -20.94
CA TYR A 97 -5.24 -0.18 -20.89
C TYR A 97 -5.45 0.78 -22.08
N ARG A 98 -5.80 0.30 -23.28
CA ARG A 98 -6.05 1.20 -24.43
C ARG A 98 -7.36 1.99 -24.37
N ARG A 99 -8.27 1.68 -23.43
CA ARG A 99 -9.58 2.38 -23.31
C ARG A 99 -9.63 3.50 -22.28
N ASN A 100 -8.57 3.70 -21.50
CA ASN A 100 -8.52 4.82 -20.56
C ASN A 100 -7.39 5.76 -20.95
N ASP A 101 -7.76 6.87 -21.59
CA ASP A 101 -7.16 8.16 -21.26
C ASP A 101 -7.18 8.28 -19.73
N LEU A 102 -6.06 7.93 -19.09
CA LEU A 102 -5.83 8.19 -17.68
C LEU A 102 -5.64 9.70 -17.54
N LYS A 103 -6.76 10.44 -17.63
CA LYS A 103 -6.91 11.65 -16.84
C LYS A 103 -6.57 11.23 -15.42
N ILE A 104 -5.42 11.66 -14.93
CA ILE A 104 -5.15 11.71 -13.50
C ILE A 104 -6.17 12.70 -12.96
N LYS A 105 -7.40 12.23 -12.72
CA LYS A 105 -8.14 12.71 -11.58
C LYS A 105 -7.21 12.36 -10.43
N LYS A 106 -6.54 13.38 -9.87
CA LYS A 106 -6.08 13.31 -8.48
C LYS A 106 -7.21 12.61 -7.75
N LYS A 107 -6.97 11.38 -7.31
CA LYS A 107 -7.99 10.57 -6.66
C LYS A 107 -8.15 11.17 -5.27
N THR A 108 -8.82 12.32 -5.21
CA THR A 108 -9.54 12.79 -4.04
C THR A 108 -10.67 11.79 -3.87
N ASN A 109 -10.33 10.72 -3.16
CA ASN A 109 -11.16 9.83 -2.38
C ASN A 109 -10.35 8.54 -2.31
N SER A 110 -9.54 8.47 -1.25
CA SER A 110 -9.22 7.20 -0.61
C SER A 110 -10.51 6.38 -0.63
N ILE A 111 -10.43 5.14 -1.11
CA ILE A 111 -11.42 4.16 -0.72
C ILE A 111 -11.12 3.94 0.76
N CYS A 112 -11.66 4.83 1.59
CA CYS A 112 -11.67 4.68 3.02
C CYS A 112 -12.55 3.45 3.21
N SER A 113 -11.96 2.34 3.65
CA SER A 113 -12.73 1.32 4.32
C SER A 113 -13.64 2.06 5.28
N THR A 114 -14.96 1.88 5.19
CA THR A 114 -15.94 2.64 5.99
C THR A 114 -15.90 2.26 7.48
N VAL A 115 -14.75 1.74 7.92
CA VAL A 115 -14.48 1.23 9.24
C VAL A 115 -13.36 2.08 9.83
N MET A 116 -13.60 2.61 11.03
CA MET A 116 -12.59 3.30 11.84
C MET A 116 -12.44 2.54 13.15
N ILE A 117 -11.20 2.39 13.62
CA ILE A 117 -10.91 1.74 14.90
C ILE A 117 -10.04 2.68 15.72
N TYR A 118 -10.44 2.90 16.98
CA TYR A 118 -9.71 3.70 17.96
C TYR A 118 -9.44 2.88 19.22
N ASN A 119 -8.22 2.97 19.73
CA ASN A 119 -7.77 2.35 20.98
C ASN A 119 -7.88 3.35 22.14
N MET A 120 -8.42 2.91 23.27
CA MET A 120 -8.48 3.64 24.54
C MET A 120 -8.03 2.73 25.69
N ASP A 121 -7.33 3.30 26.66
CA ASP A 121 -6.82 2.54 27.81
C ASP A 121 -7.87 2.35 28.93
N SER A 122 -8.84 3.26 29.04
CA SER A 122 -9.87 3.23 30.07
C SER A 122 -11.27 2.99 29.49
N PHE A 123 -12.07 2.18 30.19
CA PHE A 123 -13.48 2.01 29.86
C PHE A 123 -14.28 3.31 30.06
N ASP A 124 -13.91 4.13 31.06
CA ASP A 124 -14.59 5.40 31.33
C ASP A 124 -14.42 6.38 30.15
N ASP A 125 -13.26 6.36 29.48
CA ASP A 125 -13.00 7.18 28.30
C ASP A 125 -13.86 6.72 27.11
N VAL A 126 -14.09 5.41 26.97
CA VAL A 126 -15.03 4.86 25.97
C VAL A 126 -16.44 5.37 26.21
N CYS A 127 -16.92 5.32 27.45
CA CYS A 127 -18.26 5.81 27.81
C CYS A 127 -18.40 7.31 27.56
N ALA A 128 -17.44 8.13 27.98
CA ALA A 128 -17.44 9.57 27.76
C ALA A 128 -17.38 9.94 26.27
N LEU A 129 -16.64 9.17 25.47
CA LEU A 129 -16.59 9.32 24.02
C LEU A 129 -17.93 8.99 23.37
N CYS A 130 -18.56 7.87 23.77
CA CYS A 130 -19.87 7.46 23.25
C CYS A 130 -20.96 8.52 23.51
N ASP A 131 -20.98 9.15 24.69
CA ASP A 131 -21.91 10.25 25.00
C ASP A 131 -21.77 11.41 24.01
N ARG A 132 -20.53 11.86 23.75
CA ARG A 132 -20.27 12.92 22.76
C ARG A 132 -20.64 12.52 21.34
N LEU A 133 -20.46 11.25 20.99
CA LEU A 133 -20.74 10.73 19.66
C LEU A 133 -22.22 10.45 19.41
N LYS A 134 -23.04 10.23 20.45
CA LYS A 134 -24.47 9.88 20.36
C LYS A 134 -25.26 10.77 19.41
N HIS A 135 -25.02 12.07 19.46
CA HIS A 135 -25.74 13.03 18.62
C HIS A 135 -25.06 13.35 17.30
N LEU A 136 -23.84 12.85 17.08
CA LEU A 136 -23.00 13.17 15.93
C LEU A 136 -22.86 12.00 14.96
N TYR A 137 -22.78 10.77 15.48
CA TYR A 137 -22.56 9.56 14.72
C TYR A 137 -23.86 8.75 14.60
N ILE A 138 -24.16 8.28 13.39
CA ILE A 138 -25.26 7.36 13.09
C ILE A 138 -24.66 6.26 12.22
N GLY A 139 -24.58 5.05 12.77
CA GLY A 139 -23.94 3.91 12.12
C GLY A 139 -23.72 2.75 13.09
N ASP A 140 -23.17 1.66 12.57
CA ASP A 140 -22.90 0.47 13.34
C ASP A 140 -21.66 0.69 14.21
N SER A 141 -21.78 0.46 15.52
CA SER A 141 -20.67 0.67 16.44
C SER A 141 -20.50 -0.53 17.37
N SER A 142 -19.25 -0.93 17.61
CA SER A 142 -18.93 -2.08 18.44
C SER A 142 -17.71 -1.77 19.32
N VAL A 143 -17.72 -2.25 20.56
CA VAL A 143 -16.60 -2.12 21.49
C VAL A 143 -16.06 -3.50 21.84
N TYR A 144 -14.75 -3.65 21.68
CA TYR A 144 -13.99 -4.85 22.03
C TYR A 144 -13.01 -4.53 23.15
N GLN A 145 -12.67 -5.54 23.95
CA GLN A 145 -11.53 -5.50 24.86
C GLN A 145 -10.49 -6.50 24.39
N CYS A 146 -9.25 -6.05 24.22
CA CYS A 146 -8.13 -6.91 23.86
C CYS A 146 -6.89 -6.49 24.64
N GLU A 147 -6.20 -7.46 25.24
CA GLU A 147 -4.95 -7.25 26.01
C GLU A 147 -5.01 -6.19 27.11
N GLY A 148 -6.22 -5.89 27.63
CA GLY A 148 -6.43 -4.90 28.69
C GLY A 148 -6.83 -3.51 28.19
N SER A 149 -6.74 -3.24 26.88
CA SER A 149 -7.23 -2.01 26.25
C SER A 149 -8.59 -2.20 25.58
N TYR A 150 -9.26 -1.08 25.32
CA TYR A 150 -10.59 -1.03 24.72
C TYR A 150 -10.52 -0.47 23.30
N TYR A 151 -11.27 -1.09 22.39
CA TYR A 151 -11.27 -0.76 20.98
C TYR A 151 -12.68 -0.43 20.52
N LEU A 152 -12.89 0.81 20.10
CA LEU A 152 -14.13 1.25 19.47
C LEU A 152 -14.01 1.08 17.96
N VAL A 153 -14.85 0.22 17.40
CA VAL A 153 -14.98 -0.06 15.97
C VAL A 153 -16.24 0.64 15.47
N LEU A 154 -16.08 1.58 14.54
CA LEU A 154 -17.15 2.32 13.91
C LEU A 154 -17.26 1.86 12.46
N LYS A 155 -18.38 1.25 12.09
CA LYS A 155 -18.65 0.74 10.75
C LYS A 155 -19.77 1.57 10.13
N ARG A 156 -19.57 1.97 8.87
CA ARG A 156 -20.62 2.52 8.02
C ARG A 156 -21.29 3.78 8.60
N MET A 157 -20.77 4.96 8.27
CA MET A 157 -21.53 6.21 8.41
C MET A 157 -22.52 6.30 7.27
N ASP A 158 -23.80 6.05 7.53
CA ASP A 158 -24.85 6.17 6.52
C ASP A 158 -25.20 7.64 6.21
N ASP A 159 -24.71 8.61 7.01
CA ASP A 159 -24.98 10.03 6.82
C ASP A 159 -23.75 10.79 6.33
N VAL A 160 -23.57 10.77 5.00
CA VAL A 160 -22.44 11.35 4.25
C VAL A 160 -22.32 12.89 4.39
N GLU A 161 -23.28 13.56 5.04
CA GLU A 161 -23.31 15.02 5.19
C GLU A 161 -22.74 15.53 6.52
N ARG A 162 -22.50 14.66 7.51
CA ARG A 162 -21.96 15.06 8.82
C ARG A 162 -20.44 15.05 8.82
N ASN A 163 -19.85 16.19 8.45
CA ASN A 163 -18.44 16.59 8.59
C ASN A 163 -17.53 15.56 9.32
N PRO A 164 -16.98 14.56 8.61
CA PRO A 164 -16.25 13.45 9.23
C PRO A 164 -15.01 13.92 10.00
N ALA A 165 -14.43 15.04 9.58
CA ALA A 165 -13.31 15.67 10.28
C ALA A 165 -13.65 16.07 11.73
N LYS A 166 -14.91 16.43 12.01
CA LYS A 166 -15.34 16.75 13.37
C LYS A 166 -15.37 15.50 14.26
N ILE A 167 -15.82 14.37 13.70
CA ILE A 167 -15.89 13.10 14.43
C ILE A 167 -14.49 12.53 14.63
N GLU A 168 -13.63 12.57 13.61
CA GLU A 168 -12.21 12.21 13.76
C GLU A 168 -11.50 13.09 14.79
N SER A 169 -11.77 14.40 14.82
CA SER A 169 -11.21 15.32 15.83
C SER A 169 -11.61 14.91 17.24
N ILE A 170 -12.88 14.58 17.48
CA ILE A 170 -13.35 14.13 18.80
C ILE A 170 -12.71 12.79 19.14
N LEU A 171 -12.72 11.83 18.22
CA LEU A 171 -12.14 10.49 18.43
C LEU A 171 -10.65 10.59 18.83
N SER A 172 -9.89 11.47 18.19
CA SER A 172 -8.46 11.69 18.49
C SER A 172 -8.18 12.33 19.85
N GLU A 173 -9.19 12.89 20.54
CA GLU A 173 -9.03 13.41 21.91
C GLU A 173 -9.01 12.29 22.97
N TYR A 174 -9.66 11.16 22.67
CA TYR A 174 -9.86 10.07 23.64
C TYR A 174 -8.96 8.87 23.37
N GLY A 175 -8.53 8.67 22.12
CA GLY A 175 -7.80 7.47 21.76
C GLY A 175 -6.99 7.58 20.48
N ASP A 176 -6.11 6.61 20.29
CA ASP A 176 -5.25 6.52 19.13
C ASP A 176 -5.92 5.77 17.98
N ARG A 177 -5.79 6.32 16.77
CA ARG A 177 -6.32 5.69 15.56
C ARG A 177 -5.48 4.46 15.22
N VAL A 178 -6.15 3.31 15.09
CA VAL A 178 -5.51 2.07 14.66
C VAL A 178 -5.34 2.06 13.14
N LEU A 179 -4.12 1.77 12.69
CA LEU A 179 -3.77 1.60 11.27
C LEU A 179 -4.11 0.18 10.79
N ASN A 180 -4.22 -0.03 9.47
CA ASN A 180 -4.55 -1.34 8.87
C ASN A 180 -5.85 -1.95 9.39
N VAL A 181 -6.91 -1.15 9.40
CA VAL A 181 -8.22 -1.44 9.99
C VAL A 181 -8.78 -2.83 9.62
N LEU A 182 -8.64 -3.28 8.37
CA LEU A 182 -9.14 -4.57 7.92
C LEU A 182 -8.46 -5.76 8.61
N PHE A 183 -7.14 -5.70 8.77
CA PHE A 183 -6.39 -6.73 9.48
C PHE A 183 -6.76 -6.72 10.96
N PHE A 184 -6.80 -5.53 11.55
CA PHE A 184 -7.05 -5.38 12.99
C PHE A 184 -8.48 -5.73 13.39
N GLU A 185 -9.47 -5.47 12.52
CA GLU A 185 -10.83 -5.95 12.71
C GLU A 185 -10.88 -7.48 12.77
N GLY A 186 -10.17 -8.17 11.87
CA GLY A 186 -10.02 -9.62 11.91
C GLY A 186 -9.38 -10.11 13.21
N TYR A 187 -8.31 -9.44 13.65
CA TYR A 187 -7.65 -9.72 14.91
C TYR A 187 -8.58 -9.57 16.12
N LEU A 188 -9.36 -8.48 16.18
CA LEU A 188 -10.34 -8.27 17.26
C LEU A 188 -11.46 -9.31 17.24
N ASN A 189 -11.89 -9.77 16.07
CA ASN A 189 -12.91 -10.83 15.96
C ASN A 189 -12.40 -12.20 16.43
N GLU A 190 -11.09 -12.46 16.32
CA GLU A 190 -10.49 -13.73 16.74
C GLU A 190 -10.00 -13.73 18.19
N TYR A 191 -9.35 -12.63 18.62
CA TYR A 191 -8.64 -12.53 19.90
C TYR A 191 -9.25 -11.50 20.86
N GLY A 192 -10.11 -10.61 20.36
CA GLY A 192 -10.81 -9.62 21.18
C GLY A 192 -12.05 -10.19 21.84
N SER A 193 -12.31 -9.74 23.07
CA SER A 193 -13.58 -9.97 23.76
C SER A 193 -14.57 -8.88 23.36
N LEU A 194 -15.62 -9.24 22.62
CA LEU A 194 -16.70 -8.32 22.31
C LEU A 194 -17.45 -7.93 23.59
N ILE A 195 -17.52 -6.64 23.90
CA ILE A 195 -18.30 -6.11 25.02
C ILE A 195 -19.71 -5.76 24.53
N ILE A 196 -19.80 -4.94 23.48
CA ILE A 196 -21.08 -4.54 22.87
C ILE A 196 -20.93 -4.54 21.36
N GLY A 197 -21.86 -5.19 20.67
CA GLY A 197 -21.95 -5.21 19.20
C GLY A 197 -23.05 -4.27 18.67
N ASP A 198 -22.91 -3.88 17.41
CA ASP A 198 -23.88 -3.17 16.54
C ASP A 198 -24.39 -1.78 16.99
N SER A 199 -24.54 -1.50 18.29
CA SER A 199 -25.05 -0.23 18.82
C SER A 199 -24.32 0.23 20.08
N ALA A 200 -23.00 0.07 20.11
CA ALA A 200 -22.19 0.40 21.29
C ALA A 200 -22.29 1.87 21.71
N ILE A 201 -22.36 2.81 20.76
CA ILE A 201 -22.49 4.24 21.07
C ILE A 201 -23.79 4.53 21.81
N ASP A 202 -24.93 4.04 21.33
CA ASP A 202 -26.22 4.30 21.95
C ASP A 202 -26.32 3.68 23.34
N VAL A 203 -25.88 2.42 23.48
CA VAL A 203 -25.95 1.68 24.74
C VAL A 203 -25.05 2.30 25.80
N LEU A 204 -23.81 2.65 25.45
CA LEU A 204 -22.87 3.23 26.41
C LEU A 204 -23.20 4.68 26.76
N ALA A 205 -23.77 5.43 25.81
CA ALA A 205 -24.25 6.78 26.08
C ALA A 205 -25.54 6.84 26.90
N ASP A 206 -26.29 5.74 27.00
CA ASP A 206 -27.45 5.62 27.90
C ASP A 206 -27.07 5.13 29.31
N MET A 207 -25.82 4.69 29.52
CA MET A 207 -25.32 4.23 30.83
C MET A 207 -24.81 5.35 31.75
N ILE A 208 -24.64 6.56 31.23
CA ILE A 208 -24.22 7.77 31.99
C ILE A 208 -25.47 8.58 32.36
#